data_AF-A0A651HVY1-F1
#
_entry.id   AF-A0A651HVY1-F1
#
_cell.length_a   1.000
_cell.length_b   1.000
_cell.length_c   1.000
_cell.angle_alpha   90.00
_cell.angle_beta   90.00
_cell.angle_gamma   90.00
#
_symmetry.space_group_name_H-M   'P 1'
#
loop_
_entity.id
_entity.type
_entity.pdbx_description
1 polymer ?
#
loop_
_entity_poly.entity_id
_entity_poly.type
_entity_poly.pdbx_seq_one_letter_code
_entity_poly.pdbx_strand_id
1 'polypeptide(L)'
;MIQFLYQGGHGSHGPRAQALSNVTPGSRCGDIATTQATQVPGLHTLTFWGHGDSYRLCGKTPRELHEVIKDWKKVNPGLNTVELITCNARHSTVGDPYANQLKSGIGFGSSLRGMKIKALPTTVTGKQNAWSILLAETSFNSWVYITAPGVDDSLLMKAKTLIDFTTTPSGGSVSFRGDIAVRANEVVRDHPNRQWTMNYGYFNTLRNHLGTV
;
A
#
# COMPACT_ATOMS: atom_id res chain seq x y z
N MET A 1 -3.77 -11.48 -15.48
CA MET A 1 -4.73 -11.57 -14.36
C MET A 1 -4.02 -11.25 -13.04
N ILE A 2 -4.75 -10.65 -12.10
CA ILE A 2 -4.26 -10.21 -10.78
C ILE A 2 -5.14 -10.82 -9.68
N GLN A 3 -4.53 -11.25 -8.58
CA GLN A 3 -5.24 -11.65 -7.36
C GLN A 3 -4.89 -10.67 -6.24
N PHE A 4 -5.89 -9.95 -5.74
CA PHE A 4 -5.80 -9.15 -4.52
C PHE A 4 -6.04 -10.04 -3.31
N LEU A 5 -5.12 -10.01 -2.34
CA LEU A 5 -5.21 -10.67 -1.06
C LEU A 5 -5.17 -9.60 0.03
N TYR A 6 -6.28 -9.40 0.72
CA TYR A 6 -6.39 -8.37 1.76
C TYR A 6 -6.33 -8.94 3.17
N GLN A 7 -5.96 -8.12 4.14
CA GLN A 7 -6.04 -8.49 5.55
C GLN A 7 -7.48 -8.42 6.07
N GLY A 8 -8.10 -9.57 6.36
CA GLY A 8 -9.37 -9.63 7.07
C GLY A 8 -9.35 -9.14 8.51
N GLY A 9 -10.51 -9.12 9.17
CA GLY A 9 -10.68 -8.71 10.58
C GLY A 9 -10.58 -7.20 10.84
N HIS A 10 -10.11 -6.42 9.87
CA HIS A 10 -10.12 -4.96 9.92
C HIS A 10 -11.13 -4.42 8.90
N GLY A 11 -12.23 -3.83 9.37
CA GLY A 11 -13.44 -3.54 8.57
C GLY A 11 -13.24 -2.66 7.32
N SER A 12 -12.07 -2.04 7.14
CA SER A 12 -11.75 -1.18 6.01
C SER A 12 -10.99 -1.85 4.86
N HIS A 13 -10.25 -2.94 5.08
CA HIS A 13 -9.36 -3.49 4.03
C HIS A 13 -10.10 -4.26 2.95
N GLY A 14 -11.07 -5.10 3.34
CA GLY A 14 -11.92 -5.83 2.40
C GLY A 14 -12.62 -4.90 1.39
N PRO A 15 -13.37 -3.88 1.86
CA PRO A 15 -13.98 -2.90 0.96
C PRO A 15 -13.00 -2.18 0.04
N ARG A 16 -11.82 -1.77 0.54
CA ARG A 16 -10.79 -1.10 -0.27
C ARG A 16 -10.21 -2.00 -1.36
N ALA A 17 -9.85 -3.23 -1.01
CA ALA A 17 -9.31 -4.20 -1.96
C ALA A 17 -10.37 -4.61 -3.00
N GLN A 18 -11.63 -4.77 -2.58
CA GLN A 18 -12.74 -5.06 -3.49
C GLN A 18 -12.96 -3.90 -4.47
N ALA A 19 -12.98 -2.66 -3.99
CA ALA A 19 -13.14 -1.49 -4.85
C ALA A 19 -11.98 -1.33 -5.84
N LEU A 20 -10.73 -1.61 -5.43
CA LEU A 20 -9.59 -1.65 -6.37
C LEU A 20 -9.71 -2.80 -7.38
N SER A 21 -10.18 -3.97 -6.95
CA SER A 21 -10.45 -5.10 -7.85
C SER A 21 -11.53 -4.75 -8.86
N ASN A 22 -12.58 -4.02 -8.47
CA ASN A 22 -13.67 -3.62 -9.37
C ASN A 22 -13.20 -2.71 -10.51
N VAL A 23 -12.16 -1.89 -10.28
CA VAL A 23 -11.57 -1.03 -11.31
C VAL A 23 -10.36 -1.67 -12.01
N THR A 24 -10.05 -2.95 -11.71
CA THR A 24 -8.95 -3.70 -12.31
C THR A 24 -9.52 -4.88 -13.12
N PRO A 25 -9.71 -4.72 -14.45
CA PRO A 25 -10.38 -5.73 -15.26
C PRO A 25 -9.79 -7.14 -15.11
N GLY A 26 -10.68 -8.11 -14.88
CA GLY A 26 -10.32 -9.52 -14.76
C GLY A 26 -9.57 -9.89 -13.48
N SER A 27 -9.43 -8.99 -12.49
CA SER A 27 -8.84 -9.36 -11.20
C SER A 27 -9.81 -10.12 -10.31
N ARG A 28 -9.25 -10.75 -9.29
CA ARG A 28 -9.96 -11.43 -8.20
C ARG A 28 -9.57 -10.80 -6.87
N CYS A 29 -10.43 -10.92 -5.86
CA CYS A 29 -10.19 -10.39 -4.52
C CYS A 29 -10.55 -11.45 -3.47
N GLY A 30 -9.80 -11.51 -2.37
CA GLY A 30 -10.08 -12.43 -1.27
C GLY A 30 -9.27 -12.09 -0.02
N ASP A 31 -9.70 -12.58 1.13
CA ASP A 31 -8.98 -12.45 2.39
C ASP A 31 -7.78 -13.39 2.41
N ILE A 32 -6.59 -12.86 2.73
CA ILE A 32 -5.35 -13.63 2.80
C ILE A 32 -5.41 -14.79 3.82
N ALA A 33 -6.27 -14.69 4.84
CA ALA A 33 -6.39 -15.72 5.87
C ALA A 33 -7.17 -16.96 5.39
N THR A 34 -8.10 -16.79 4.45
CA THR A 34 -9.05 -17.85 4.04
C THR A 34 -8.94 -18.21 2.57
N THR A 35 -8.38 -17.34 1.73
CA THR A 35 -8.21 -17.58 0.29
C THR A 35 -7.01 -18.48 0.06
N GLN A 36 -7.28 -19.75 -0.25
CA GLN A 36 -6.25 -20.73 -0.58
C GLN A 36 -5.67 -20.49 -1.99
N ALA A 37 -4.40 -20.87 -2.16
CA ALA A 37 -3.75 -20.87 -3.46
C ALA A 37 -4.47 -21.84 -4.40
N THR A 38 -4.96 -21.32 -5.52
CA THR A 38 -5.63 -22.11 -6.57
C THR A 38 -5.05 -21.75 -7.93
N GLN A 39 -5.21 -22.63 -8.91
CA GLN A 39 -4.82 -22.34 -10.28
C GLN A 39 -5.76 -21.28 -10.87
N VAL A 40 -5.17 -20.21 -11.37
CA VAL A 40 -5.87 -19.06 -11.94
C VAL A 40 -5.30 -18.78 -13.32
N PRO A 41 -6.07 -19.02 -14.41
CA PRO A 41 -5.58 -18.80 -15.77
C PRO A 41 -5.02 -17.39 -15.98
N GLY A 42 -3.77 -17.31 -16.44
CA GLY A 42 -3.10 -16.04 -16.73
C GLY A 42 -2.75 -15.20 -15.50
N LEU A 43 -2.73 -15.76 -14.28
CA LEU A 43 -2.26 -15.05 -13.10
C LEU A 43 -0.77 -14.72 -13.21
N HIS A 44 -0.46 -13.42 -13.22
CA HIS A 44 0.93 -12.93 -13.27
C HIS A 44 1.30 -12.06 -12.07
N THR A 45 0.32 -11.58 -11.29
CA THR A 45 0.54 -10.69 -10.15
C THR A 45 -0.29 -11.12 -8.94
N LEU A 46 0.36 -11.20 -7.77
CA LEU A 46 -0.31 -11.16 -6.47
C LEU A 46 -0.19 -9.76 -5.87
N THR A 47 -1.27 -9.22 -5.35
CA THR A 47 -1.26 -7.91 -4.69
C THR A 47 -1.74 -8.08 -3.26
N PHE A 48 -0.94 -7.64 -2.30
CA PHE A 48 -1.27 -7.68 -0.89
C PHE A 48 -1.69 -6.29 -0.41
N TRP A 49 -2.86 -6.19 0.25
CA TRP A 49 -3.34 -4.94 0.84
C TRP A 49 -3.81 -5.13 2.29
N GLY A 50 -3.10 -4.53 3.23
CA GLY A 50 -3.52 -4.48 4.63
C GLY A 50 -2.70 -3.50 5.43
N HIS A 51 -2.76 -3.64 6.75
CA HIS A 51 -1.83 -2.95 7.63
C HIS A 51 -0.43 -3.50 7.44
N GLY A 52 0.54 -2.63 7.58
CA GLY A 52 1.93 -3.02 7.59
C GLY A 52 2.84 -1.96 8.18
N ASP A 53 3.99 -2.45 8.59
CA ASP A 53 5.10 -1.73 9.17
C ASP A 53 6.40 -2.32 8.61
N SER A 54 7.54 -2.03 9.23
CA SER A 54 8.84 -2.56 8.83
C SER A 54 8.99 -4.08 9.06
N TYR A 55 8.10 -4.71 9.81
CA TYR A 55 8.19 -6.12 10.25
C TYR A 55 7.04 -7.00 9.75
N ARG A 56 5.87 -6.44 9.48
CA ARG A 56 4.66 -7.18 9.10
C ARG A 56 3.89 -6.50 7.98
N LEU A 57 3.22 -7.32 7.17
CA LEU A 57 2.20 -6.90 6.21
C LEU A 57 1.06 -7.91 6.26
N CYS A 58 -0.18 -7.43 6.39
CA CYS A 58 -1.36 -8.28 6.54
C CYS A 58 -1.23 -9.27 7.71
N GLY A 59 -0.57 -8.83 8.79
CA GLY A 59 -0.26 -9.68 9.96
C GLY A 59 0.85 -10.71 9.73
N LYS A 60 1.55 -10.71 8.58
CA LYS A 60 2.59 -11.69 8.22
C LYS A 60 3.98 -11.05 8.17
N THR A 61 4.95 -11.70 8.79
CA THR A 61 6.38 -11.41 8.59
C THR A 61 6.80 -11.65 7.13
N PRO A 62 7.97 -11.15 6.68
CA PRO A 62 8.45 -11.41 5.33
C PRO A 62 8.56 -12.91 5.01
N ARG A 63 9.02 -13.71 5.98
CA ARG A 63 9.12 -15.18 5.84
C ARG A 63 7.75 -15.84 5.67
N GLU A 64 6.76 -15.46 6.47
CA GLU A 64 5.42 -16.01 6.34
C GLU A 64 4.76 -15.59 5.01
N LEU A 65 5.00 -14.37 4.57
CA LEU A 65 4.51 -13.91 3.27
C LEU A 65 5.21 -14.62 2.11
N HIS A 66 6.49 -14.99 2.24
CA HIS A 66 7.17 -15.84 1.24
C HIS A 66 6.48 -17.18 1.06
N GLU A 67 6.08 -17.85 2.14
CA GLU A 67 5.39 -19.14 2.02
C GLU A 67 4.04 -18.99 1.30
N VAL A 68 3.29 -17.92 1.57
CA VAL A 68 2.07 -17.61 0.79
C VAL A 68 2.39 -17.43 -0.69
N ILE A 69 3.42 -16.66 -1.03
CA ILE A 69 3.81 -16.43 -2.43
C ILE A 69 4.26 -17.74 -3.11
N LYS A 70 4.99 -18.62 -2.39
CA LYS A 70 5.40 -19.94 -2.87
C LYS A 70 4.21 -20.83 -3.21
N ASP A 71 3.22 -20.90 -2.32
CA ASP A 71 2.03 -21.73 -2.53
C ASP A 71 1.29 -21.29 -3.80
N TRP A 72 1.10 -19.98 -3.97
CA TRP A 72 0.49 -19.43 -5.18
C TRP A 72 1.34 -19.65 -6.44
N LYS A 73 2.66 -19.48 -6.35
CA LYS A 73 3.59 -19.69 -7.47
C LYS A 73 3.62 -21.15 -7.92
N LYS A 74 3.51 -22.10 -6.99
CA LYS A 74 3.49 -23.55 -7.26
C LYS A 74 2.36 -23.94 -8.20
N VAL A 75 1.17 -23.36 -8.01
CA VAL A 75 -0.02 -23.63 -8.84
C VAL A 75 -0.24 -22.60 -9.96
N ASN A 76 0.57 -21.53 -10.01
CA ASN A 76 0.53 -20.50 -11.05
C ASN A 76 1.95 -20.19 -11.58
N PRO A 77 2.50 -21.00 -12.49
CA PRO A 77 3.88 -20.82 -12.97
C PRO A 77 4.12 -19.46 -13.66
N GLY A 78 3.06 -18.83 -14.20
CA GLY A 78 3.12 -17.48 -14.78
C GLY A 78 3.26 -16.33 -13.77
N LEU A 79 3.05 -16.58 -12.47
CA LEU A 79 3.14 -15.57 -11.42
C LEU A 79 4.58 -15.03 -11.33
N ASN A 80 4.79 -13.74 -11.60
CA ASN A 80 6.13 -13.14 -11.66
C ASN A 80 6.23 -11.79 -10.93
N THR A 81 5.13 -11.27 -10.40
CA THR A 81 5.09 -9.97 -9.74
C THR A 81 4.33 -10.07 -8.41
N VAL A 82 4.84 -9.41 -7.39
CA VAL A 82 4.14 -9.14 -6.14
C VAL A 82 4.06 -7.64 -5.93
N GLU A 83 2.86 -7.17 -5.59
CA GLU A 83 2.58 -5.78 -5.25
C GLU A 83 2.23 -5.66 -3.76
N LEU A 84 2.83 -4.70 -3.07
CA LEU A 84 2.60 -4.40 -1.67
C LEU A 84 1.91 -3.04 -1.56
N ILE A 85 0.65 -3.04 -1.15
CA ILE A 85 -0.16 -1.83 -0.92
C ILE A 85 -0.36 -1.69 0.60
N THR A 86 0.55 -0.96 1.24
CA THR A 86 0.53 -0.74 2.69
C THR A 86 1.30 0.52 3.06
N CYS A 87 1.03 1.04 4.26
CA CYS A 87 1.90 1.97 4.95
C CYS A 87 3.29 1.36 5.17
N ASN A 88 4.33 2.20 5.17
CA ASN A 88 5.71 1.87 5.56
C ASN A 88 6.38 0.67 4.85
N ALA A 89 5.84 0.17 3.73
CA ALA A 89 6.43 -0.97 3.00
C ALA A 89 7.92 -0.75 2.67
N ARG A 90 8.27 0.50 2.33
CA ARG A 90 9.60 0.93 1.90
C ARG A 90 10.25 1.93 2.87
N HIS A 91 9.73 2.06 4.08
CA HIS A 91 10.27 2.98 5.08
C HIS A 91 10.58 2.24 6.37
N SER A 92 11.63 2.67 7.06
CA SER A 92 11.96 2.15 8.39
C SER A 92 12.67 3.23 9.21
N THR A 93 12.54 3.14 10.53
CA THR A 93 13.39 3.85 11.49
C THR A 93 14.70 3.11 11.75
N VAL A 94 14.66 1.77 11.69
CA VAL A 94 15.82 0.90 11.95
C VAL A 94 15.88 -0.24 10.94
N GLY A 95 17.06 -0.51 10.40
CA GLY A 95 17.29 -1.64 9.50
C GLY A 95 16.66 -1.49 8.11
N ASP A 96 16.42 -2.62 7.44
CA ASP A 96 15.83 -2.64 6.11
C ASP A 96 14.30 -2.61 6.17
N PRO A 97 13.63 -1.85 5.28
CA PRO A 97 12.17 -1.90 5.18
C PRO A 97 11.63 -3.28 4.80
N TYR A 98 10.35 -3.51 5.09
CA TYR A 98 9.67 -4.79 4.82
C TYR A 98 9.86 -5.27 3.39
N ALA A 99 9.68 -4.40 2.39
CA ALA A 99 9.79 -4.77 0.99
C ALA A 99 11.21 -5.22 0.59
N ASN A 100 12.24 -4.63 1.21
CA ASN A 100 13.63 -5.04 1.02
C ASN A 100 13.88 -6.42 1.63
N GLN A 101 13.40 -6.66 2.86
CA GLN A 101 13.50 -7.97 3.51
C GLN A 101 12.79 -9.05 2.70
N LEU A 102 11.59 -8.76 2.17
CA LEU A 102 10.85 -9.65 1.29
C LEU A 102 11.62 -9.92 -0.01
N LYS A 103 12.20 -8.89 -0.65
CA LYS A 103 12.99 -9.05 -1.87
C LYS A 103 14.21 -9.94 -1.65
N SER A 104 14.90 -9.80 -0.52
CA SER A 104 16.11 -10.58 -0.22
C SER A 104 15.86 -12.09 -0.17
N GLY A 105 14.74 -12.55 0.40
CA GLY A 105 14.41 -14.00 0.44
C GLY A 105 13.87 -14.58 -0.88
N ILE A 106 13.67 -13.73 -1.90
CA ILE A 106 13.27 -14.12 -3.26
C ILE A 106 14.52 -14.29 -4.17
N GLY A 107 15.72 -14.11 -3.61
CA GLY A 107 16.99 -14.12 -4.32
C GLY A 107 17.48 -15.48 -4.85
N PHE A 108 18.79 -15.56 -5.07
CA PHE A 108 19.46 -16.72 -5.65
C PHE A 108 19.23 -17.98 -4.81
N GLY A 109 18.75 -19.06 -5.45
CA GLY A 109 18.42 -20.33 -4.77
C GLY A 109 16.96 -20.45 -4.28
N SER A 110 16.14 -19.39 -4.38
CA SER A 110 14.72 -19.44 -4.04
C SER A 110 13.86 -19.93 -5.21
N SER A 111 12.78 -20.66 -4.93
CA SER A 111 11.75 -21.02 -5.93
C SER A 111 11.01 -19.81 -6.48
N LEU A 112 11.17 -18.64 -5.84
CA LEU A 112 10.60 -17.36 -6.25
C LEU A 112 11.57 -16.53 -7.11
N ARG A 113 12.74 -17.06 -7.46
CA ARG A 113 13.78 -16.31 -8.20
C ARG A 113 13.23 -15.58 -9.42
N GLY A 114 13.62 -14.31 -9.57
CA GLY A 114 13.25 -13.47 -10.71
C GLY A 114 11.90 -12.78 -10.58
N MET A 115 11.17 -12.99 -9.48
CA MET A 115 9.95 -12.24 -9.21
C MET A 115 10.22 -10.76 -8.90
N LYS A 116 9.36 -9.89 -9.43
CA LYS A 116 9.40 -8.44 -9.18
C LYS A 116 8.62 -8.12 -7.91
N ILE A 117 9.21 -7.33 -7.02
CA ILE A 117 8.51 -6.74 -5.88
C ILE A 117 8.24 -5.28 -6.20
N LYS A 118 6.97 -4.88 -6.08
CA LYS A 118 6.51 -3.51 -6.28
C LYS A 118 5.86 -2.97 -5.02
N ALA A 119 6.08 -1.71 -4.70
CA ALA A 119 5.47 -1.04 -3.55
C ALA A 119 5.30 0.46 -3.82
N LEU A 120 4.51 1.13 -2.98
CA LEU A 120 4.32 2.59 -3.00
C LEU A 120 5.66 3.33 -2.82
N PRO A 121 5.82 4.56 -3.34
CA PRO A 121 7.11 5.24 -3.42
C PRO A 121 7.72 5.58 -2.06
N THR A 122 9.03 5.81 -2.02
CA THR A 122 9.72 6.32 -0.81
C THR A 122 9.47 7.82 -0.62
N THR A 123 9.88 8.38 0.52
CA THR A 123 9.92 9.85 0.64
C THR A 123 10.97 10.38 -0.33
N VAL A 124 10.86 11.66 -0.68
CA VAL A 124 11.90 12.35 -1.47
C VAL A 124 13.27 12.35 -0.77
N THR A 125 13.29 12.23 0.56
CA THR A 125 14.51 12.16 1.38
C THR A 125 15.04 10.74 1.56
N GLY A 126 14.37 9.71 1.03
CA GLY A 126 14.83 8.31 1.06
C GLY A 126 13.94 7.36 1.87
N LYS A 127 14.54 6.27 2.37
CA LYS A 127 13.81 5.18 3.07
C LYS A 127 14.02 5.15 4.59
N GLN A 128 15.06 5.80 5.08
CA GLN A 128 15.44 5.78 6.50
C GLN A 128 14.87 7.01 7.22
N ASN A 129 14.49 6.85 8.49
CA ASN A 129 13.88 7.91 9.31
C ASN A 129 12.76 8.61 8.54
N ALA A 130 11.83 7.80 8.06
CA ALA A 130 10.75 8.23 7.20
C ALA A 130 9.52 7.37 7.46
N TRP A 131 8.36 7.95 7.20
CA TRP A 131 7.06 7.37 7.49
C TRP A 131 6.13 7.58 6.32
N SER A 132 5.18 6.67 6.16
CA SER A 132 4.13 6.82 5.17
C SER A 132 2.79 6.28 5.65
N ILE A 133 1.72 6.91 5.16
CA ILE A 133 0.35 6.44 5.36
C ILE A 133 -0.41 6.45 4.04
N LEU A 134 -1.17 5.38 3.82
CA LEU A 134 -2.12 5.28 2.73
C LEU A 134 -3.55 5.48 3.27
N LEU A 135 -4.16 6.57 2.86
CA LEU A 135 -5.59 6.85 3.04
C LEU A 135 -6.34 6.41 1.79
N ALA A 136 -7.51 5.82 1.97
CA ALA A 136 -8.34 5.34 0.88
C ALA A 136 -9.83 5.46 1.25
N GLU A 137 -10.59 6.10 0.36
CA GLU A 137 -12.02 6.34 0.48
C GLU A 137 -12.74 5.62 -0.68
N THR A 138 -13.54 4.61 -0.32
CA THR A 138 -14.18 3.74 -1.32
C THR A 138 -15.38 4.39 -1.99
N SER A 139 -16.05 5.34 -1.33
CA SER A 139 -17.23 6.01 -1.89
C SER A 139 -16.90 6.83 -3.14
N PHE A 140 -15.66 7.34 -3.21
CA PHE A 140 -15.15 8.12 -4.34
C PHE A 140 -14.07 7.38 -5.13
N ASN A 141 -13.76 6.13 -4.75
CA ASN A 141 -12.60 5.37 -5.26
C ASN A 141 -11.30 6.18 -5.25
N SER A 142 -11.08 7.01 -4.23
CA SER A 142 -9.91 7.87 -4.15
C SER A 142 -8.93 7.43 -3.08
N TRP A 143 -7.66 7.78 -3.29
CA TRP A 143 -6.56 7.46 -2.41
C TRP A 143 -5.60 8.63 -2.25
N VAL A 144 -4.94 8.68 -1.11
CA VAL A 144 -3.86 9.61 -0.80
C VAL A 144 -2.75 8.84 -0.09
N TYR A 145 -1.55 8.90 -0.64
CA TYR A 145 -0.35 8.35 -0.05
C TYR A 145 0.55 9.49 0.40
N ILE A 146 0.68 9.64 1.71
CA ILE A 146 1.48 10.68 2.34
C ILE A 146 2.80 10.05 2.78
N THR A 147 3.91 10.76 2.55
CA THR A 147 5.22 10.35 3.07
C THR A 147 5.89 11.54 3.75
N ALA A 148 6.53 11.35 4.90
CA ALA A 148 7.24 12.40 5.62
C ALA A 148 8.56 11.88 6.22
N PRO A 149 9.64 12.68 6.22
CA PRO A 149 10.82 12.39 7.01
C PRO A 149 10.56 12.62 8.51
N GLY A 150 11.35 11.97 9.35
CA GLY A 150 11.33 12.15 10.80
C GLY A 150 11.79 10.91 11.56
N VAL A 151 12.38 11.13 12.74
CA VAL A 151 12.64 10.05 13.70
C VAL A 151 11.35 9.47 14.28
N ASP A 152 10.27 10.25 14.23
CA ASP A 152 8.89 9.90 14.59
C ASP A 152 7.91 10.34 13.49
N ASP A 153 6.64 9.96 13.64
CA ASP A 153 5.58 10.20 12.67
C ASP A 153 4.89 11.57 12.82
N SER A 154 5.41 12.49 13.64
CA SER A 154 4.74 13.77 13.94
C SER A 154 4.44 14.59 12.68
N LEU A 155 5.40 14.68 11.76
CA LEU A 155 5.21 15.41 10.50
C LEU A 155 4.19 14.71 9.58
N LEU A 156 4.19 13.38 9.56
CA LEU A 156 3.20 12.59 8.83
C LEU A 156 1.80 12.82 9.39
N MET A 157 1.65 12.79 10.71
CA MET A 157 0.36 12.98 11.38
C MET A 157 -0.17 14.40 11.19
N LYS A 158 0.69 15.42 11.20
CA LYS A 158 0.30 16.79 10.81
C LYS A 158 -0.27 16.84 9.40
N ALA A 159 0.40 16.19 8.44
CA ALA A 159 -0.07 16.13 7.05
C ALA A 159 -1.37 15.33 6.89
N LYS A 160 -1.51 14.22 7.61
CA LYS A 160 -2.74 13.41 7.66
C LYS A 160 -3.93 14.22 8.20
N THR A 161 -3.73 15.01 9.25
CA THR A 161 -4.78 15.88 9.81
C THR A 161 -5.32 16.89 8.80
N LEU A 162 -4.48 17.41 7.89
CA LEU A 162 -4.93 18.31 6.83
C LEU A 162 -5.90 17.63 5.84
N ILE A 163 -5.76 16.31 5.65
CA ILE A 163 -6.66 15.51 4.82
C ILE A 163 -7.93 15.14 5.60
N ASP A 164 -7.76 14.68 6.84
CA ASP A 164 -8.87 14.16 7.65
C ASP A 164 -9.81 15.26 8.17
N PHE A 165 -9.35 16.51 8.24
CA PHE A 165 -10.11 17.59 8.85
C PHE A 165 -10.15 18.85 7.99
N THR A 166 -11.23 19.59 8.15
CA THR A 166 -11.43 20.94 7.60
C THR A 166 -11.70 21.92 8.74
N THR A 167 -11.12 23.12 8.63
CA THR A 167 -11.35 24.20 9.59
C THR A 167 -12.69 24.86 9.29
N THR A 168 -13.53 25.00 10.31
CA THR A 168 -14.81 25.70 10.18
C THR A 168 -14.59 27.22 10.19
N PRO A 169 -15.55 28.02 9.69
CA PRO A 169 -15.46 29.49 9.77
C PRO A 169 -15.30 30.02 11.20
N SER A 170 -15.79 29.28 12.19
CA SER A 170 -15.65 29.58 13.63
C SER A 170 -14.29 29.18 14.24
N GLY A 171 -13.36 28.63 13.45
CA GLY A 171 -12.05 28.18 13.92
C GLY A 171 -12.02 26.76 14.52
N GLY A 172 -13.14 26.02 14.49
CA GLY A 172 -13.21 24.61 14.89
C GLY A 172 -12.68 23.67 13.80
N SER A 173 -12.58 22.37 14.09
CA SER A 173 -12.22 21.33 13.12
C SER A 173 -13.31 20.29 13.01
N VAL A 174 -13.68 19.92 11.78
CA VAL A 174 -14.65 18.84 11.51
C VAL A 174 -14.03 17.82 10.57
N SER A 175 -14.38 16.55 10.75
CA SER A 175 -13.88 15.47 9.88
C SER A 175 -14.33 15.71 8.45
N PHE A 176 -13.38 15.72 7.53
CA PHE A 176 -13.65 15.79 6.10
C PHE A 176 -14.33 14.50 5.65
N ARG A 177 -15.43 14.64 4.92
CA ARG A 177 -16.16 13.54 4.27
C ARG A 177 -16.35 13.90 2.82
N GLY A 178 -15.55 13.31 1.95
CA GLY A 178 -15.56 13.64 0.54
C GLY A 178 -14.46 12.94 -0.23
N ASP A 179 -14.25 13.38 -1.46
CA ASP A 179 -13.18 12.88 -2.30
C ASP A 179 -11.81 13.31 -1.75
N ILE A 180 -11.09 12.35 -1.16
CA ILE A 180 -9.77 12.62 -0.57
C ILE A 180 -8.70 12.97 -1.61
N ALA A 181 -8.88 12.64 -2.90
CA ALA A 181 -7.95 13.06 -3.95
C ALA A 181 -8.09 14.55 -4.24
N VAL A 182 -9.33 15.06 -4.31
CA VAL A 182 -9.61 16.50 -4.43
C VAL A 182 -9.05 17.25 -3.22
N ARG A 183 -9.28 16.72 -2.01
CA ARG A 183 -8.74 17.29 -0.78
C ARG A 183 -7.22 17.35 -0.77
N ALA A 184 -6.55 16.27 -1.19
CA ALA A 184 -5.09 16.25 -1.27
C ALA A 184 -4.53 17.27 -2.27
N ASN A 185 -5.20 17.48 -3.40
CA ASN A 185 -4.83 18.52 -4.36
C ASN A 185 -4.88 19.92 -3.75
N GLU A 186 -5.95 20.24 -3.01
CA GLU A 186 -6.07 21.52 -2.28
C GLU A 186 -4.95 21.67 -1.25
N VAL A 187 -4.75 20.65 -0.40
CA VAL A 187 -3.74 20.69 0.66
C VAL A 187 -2.34 20.88 0.09
N VAL A 188 -2.01 20.23 -1.03
CA VAL A 188 -0.73 20.39 -1.72
C VAL A 188 -0.54 21.81 -2.28
N ARG A 189 -1.58 22.40 -2.86
CA ARG A 189 -1.55 23.77 -3.40
C ARG A 189 -1.40 24.81 -2.29
N ASP A 190 -2.15 24.64 -1.21
CA ASP A 190 -2.22 25.61 -0.12
C ASP A 190 -0.98 25.53 0.81
N HIS A 191 -0.16 24.48 0.67
CA HIS A 191 1.10 24.29 1.42
C HIS A 191 2.29 24.10 0.47
N PRO A 192 2.75 25.15 -0.24
CA PRO A 192 3.85 25.05 -1.20
C PRO A 192 5.19 24.71 -0.54
N ASN A 193 5.42 25.15 0.70
CA ASN A 193 6.66 24.95 1.46
C ASN A 193 6.65 23.69 2.35
N ARG A 194 5.77 22.74 2.05
CA ARG A 194 5.63 21.48 2.81
C ARG A 194 6.93 20.67 2.82
N GLN A 195 7.14 19.95 3.93
CA GLN A 195 8.26 19.01 4.10
C GLN A 195 7.85 17.54 3.91
N TRP A 196 6.60 17.31 3.50
CA TRP A 196 6.04 15.99 3.21
C TRP A 196 5.64 15.91 1.72
N THR A 197 5.49 14.69 1.22
CA THR A 197 5.02 14.42 -0.13
C THR A 197 3.63 13.80 -0.08
N MET A 198 2.75 14.17 -1.01
CA MET A 198 1.47 13.52 -1.22
C MET A 198 1.37 13.09 -2.67
N ASN A 199 1.21 11.78 -2.87
CA ASN A 199 0.71 11.23 -4.12
C ASN A 199 -0.78 10.94 -3.92
N TYR A 200 -1.62 11.21 -4.89
CA TYR A 200 -3.06 11.02 -4.75
C TYR A 200 -3.69 10.77 -6.11
N GLY A 201 -4.89 10.22 -6.09
CA GLY A 201 -5.66 9.96 -7.29
C GLY A 201 -6.80 9.00 -7.04
N TYR A 202 -7.17 8.27 -8.07
CA TYR A 202 -8.27 7.31 -8.04
C TYR A 202 -7.76 5.87 -8.12
N PHE A 203 -8.55 4.88 -7.70
CA PHE A 203 -8.10 3.49 -7.59
C PHE A 203 -7.59 2.92 -8.92
N ASN A 204 -8.14 3.38 -10.05
CA ASN A 204 -7.67 2.99 -11.39
C ASN A 204 -6.23 3.48 -11.69
N THR A 205 -5.70 4.47 -10.96
CA THR A 205 -4.33 4.96 -11.10
C THR A 205 -3.38 4.46 -10.00
N LEU A 206 -3.89 3.97 -8.86
CA LEU A 206 -3.07 3.60 -7.69
C LEU A 206 -1.89 2.68 -8.04
N ARG A 207 -2.14 1.64 -8.85
CA ARG A 207 -1.11 0.65 -9.21
C ARG A 207 -0.01 1.23 -10.09
N ASN A 208 -0.25 2.33 -10.80
CA ASN A 208 0.75 3.01 -11.62
C ASN A 208 1.82 3.71 -10.76
N HIS A 209 1.50 4.00 -9.49
CA HIS A 209 2.45 4.58 -8.54
C HIS A 209 3.32 3.51 -7.84
N LEU A 210 3.10 2.22 -8.10
CA LEU A 210 3.91 1.15 -7.52
C LEU A 210 5.23 0.99 -8.29
N GLY A 211 6.32 1.37 -7.64
CA GLY A 211 7.68 1.25 -8.15
C GLY A 211 8.32 -0.09 -7.76
N THR A 212 9.25 -0.57 -8.58
CA THR A 212 10.05 -1.76 -8.27
C THR A 212 11.00 -1.46 -7.10
N VAL A 213 11.02 -2.37 -6.12
CA VAL A 213 11.96 -2.39 -4.98
C VAL A 213 13.23 -3.10 -5.39
#